data_AF-A0A9W5UW13-F1
#
_entry.id   AF-A0A9W5UW13-F1
#
_cell.length_a   1.000
_cell.length_b   1.000
_cell.length_c   1.000
_cell.angle_alpha   90.00
_cell.angle_beta   90.00
_cell.angle_gamma   90.00
#
_symmetry.space_group_name_H-M   'P 1'
#
loop_
_entity.id
_entity.type
_entity.pdbx_description
1 polymer ?
#
loop_
_entity_poly.entity_id
_entity_poly.type
_entity_poly.pdbx_seq_one_letter_code
_entity_poly.pdbx_strand_id
1 'polypeptide(L)'
;MITEGEATGGTDALERGNDRIRDAAKWLVASAAAVGAAMLAGSQLSSIGELPLGVPDSVDRARLWVAVTGAAAGLSTVVYAIWTAVQILLPKLVLVSDLDAAWTQRRSELTTVVEHFRRNPKYLQGFSTPADIITAREELIAAQREPSTADDVRTQLAAGIADLDERITAIEDTATHEALKNQFRHALRKLMLATAVAAIGIVAFAWAANPPAVQPTADLRNARFVDAYLRDADLRDAKLDHADFTNADLTGADLTGASIGGVVWRNTICPDGTNSDDNRHTCAGHLS
;
A
#
# COMPACT_ATOMS: atom_id res chain seq x y z
N MET A 1 -13.01 47.42 27.82
CA MET A 1 -13.01 46.10 28.47
C MET A 1 -13.07 45.08 27.35
N ILE A 2 -11.91 44.75 26.79
CA ILE A 2 -11.80 43.83 25.66
C ILE A 2 -11.92 42.42 26.25
N THR A 3 -12.89 41.66 25.76
CA THR A 3 -13.22 40.32 26.20
C THR A 3 -12.06 39.37 25.89
N GLU A 4 -11.54 38.70 26.92
CA GLU A 4 -10.50 37.65 26.89
C GLU A 4 -10.92 36.35 26.13
N GLY A 5 -11.87 36.43 25.19
CA GLY A 5 -12.51 35.27 24.55
C GLY A 5 -11.86 34.76 23.25
N GLU A 6 -10.99 35.54 22.59
CA GLU A 6 -10.43 35.16 21.28
C GLU A 6 -9.06 34.45 21.36
N ALA A 7 -8.30 34.65 22.43
CA ALA A 7 -6.97 34.03 22.59
C ALA A 7 -7.04 32.52 22.92
N THR A 8 -8.15 32.05 23.51
CA THR A 8 -8.38 30.64 23.84
C THR A 8 -8.86 29.82 22.64
N GLY A 9 -9.55 30.44 21.68
CA GLY A 9 -10.06 29.75 20.48
C GLY A 9 -8.96 29.29 19.51
N GLY A 10 -7.88 30.09 19.38
CA GLY A 10 -6.74 29.77 18.51
C GLY A 10 -5.84 28.68 19.06
N THR A 11 -5.64 28.65 20.39
CA THR A 11 -4.88 27.60 21.09
C THR A 11 -5.64 26.28 21.07
N ASP A 12 -6.95 26.28 21.33
CA ASP A 12 -7.82 25.10 21.19
C ASP A 12 -7.87 24.55 19.76
N ALA A 13 -7.82 25.40 18.73
CA ALA A 13 -7.82 24.97 17.34
C ALA A 13 -6.48 24.33 16.92
N LEU A 14 -5.36 24.90 17.39
CA LEU A 14 -4.01 24.35 17.20
C LEU A 14 -3.81 23.03 17.95
N GLU A 15 -4.30 22.93 19.19
CA GLU A 15 -4.19 21.73 20.01
C GLU A 15 -5.04 20.59 19.42
N ARG A 16 -6.28 20.87 18.99
CA ARG A 16 -7.12 19.92 18.23
C ARG A 16 -6.51 19.50 16.89
N GLY A 17 -5.78 20.39 16.22
CA GLY A 17 -5.06 20.07 14.98
C GLY A 17 -3.91 19.10 15.22
N ASN A 18 -3.14 19.32 16.29
CA ASN A 18 -2.01 18.48 16.68
C ASN A 18 -2.46 17.08 17.13
N ASP A 19 -3.59 16.99 17.84
CA ASP A 19 -4.17 15.70 18.25
C ASP A 19 -4.66 14.87 17.06
N ARG A 20 -5.29 15.51 16.07
CA ARG A 20 -5.71 14.82 14.83
C ARG A 20 -4.54 14.31 14.01
N ILE A 21 -3.44 15.07 13.95
CA ILE A 21 -2.19 14.64 13.28
C ILE A 21 -1.59 13.44 14.01
N ARG A 22 -1.52 13.52 15.34
CA ARG A 22 -1.01 12.44 16.19
C ARG A 22 -1.83 11.16 16.03
N ASP A 23 -3.15 11.28 15.98
CA ASP A 23 -4.03 10.13 15.80
C ASP A 23 -3.95 9.56 14.38
N ALA A 24 -3.83 10.39 13.35
CA ALA A 24 -3.57 9.92 11.99
C ALA A 24 -2.23 9.17 11.88
N ALA A 25 -1.18 9.67 12.53
CA ALA A 25 0.12 9.00 12.58
C ALA A 25 0.04 7.66 13.32
N LYS A 26 -0.67 7.58 14.46
CA LYS A 26 -0.90 6.31 15.18
C LYS A 26 -1.63 5.29 14.31
N TRP A 27 -2.69 5.69 13.61
CA TRP A 27 -3.44 4.80 12.73
C TRP A 27 -2.61 4.32 11.54
N LEU A 28 -1.76 5.17 10.96
CA LEU A 28 -0.83 4.78 9.90
C LEU A 28 0.21 3.77 10.38
N VAL A 29 0.84 4.02 11.53
CA VAL A 29 1.81 3.10 12.14
C VAL A 29 1.15 1.77 12.48
N ALA A 30 -0.05 1.80 13.06
CA ALA A 30 -0.82 0.60 13.36
C ALA A 30 -1.18 -0.18 12.08
N SER A 31 -1.55 0.50 11.00
CA SER A 31 -1.87 -0.12 9.71
C SER A 31 -0.63 -0.76 9.07
N ALA A 32 0.51 -0.07 9.08
CA ALA A 32 1.77 -0.60 8.59
C ALA A 32 2.23 -1.83 9.39
N ALA A 33 2.10 -1.78 10.72
CA ALA A 33 2.38 -2.90 11.61
C ALA A 33 1.43 -4.07 11.36
N ALA A 34 0.15 -3.83 11.13
CA ALA A 34 -0.83 -4.87 10.83
C ALA A 34 -0.55 -5.55 9.48
N VAL A 35 -0.19 -4.80 8.43
CA VAL A 35 0.23 -5.36 7.14
C VAL A 35 1.50 -6.19 7.28
N GLY A 36 2.52 -5.66 7.98
CA GLY A 36 3.75 -6.39 8.25
C GLY A 36 3.50 -7.67 9.05
N ALA A 37 2.65 -7.62 10.08
CA ALA A 37 2.27 -8.78 10.88
C ALA A 37 1.50 -9.82 10.05
N ALA A 38 0.57 -9.40 9.19
CA ALA A 38 -0.15 -10.31 8.30
C ALA A 38 0.78 -10.99 7.29
N MET A 39 1.76 -10.26 6.74
CA MET A 39 2.77 -10.83 5.86
C MET A 39 3.70 -11.79 6.59
N LEU A 40 4.16 -11.45 7.79
CA LEU A 40 5.01 -12.30 8.62
C LEU A 40 4.28 -13.58 9.04
N ALA A 41 3.05 -13.46 9.53
CA ALA A 41 2.21 -14.61 9.86
C ALA A 41 2.00 -15.50 8.62
N GLY A 42 1.73 -14.89 7.46
CA GLY A 42 1.64 -15.61 6.19
C GLY A 42 2.94 -16.31 5.80
N SER A 43 4.11 -15.71 6.04
CA SER A 43 5.41 -16.35 5.75
C SER A 43 5.74 -17.51 6.68
N GLN A 44 5.36 -17.43 7.97
CA GLN A 44 5.59 -18.50 8.95
C GLN A 44 4.65 -19.70 8.74
N LEU A 45 3.49 -19.47 8.12
CA LEU A 45 2.58 -20.51 7.63
C LEU A 45 2.89 -20.98 6.21
N SER A 46 3.86 -20.37 5.52
CA SER A 46 4.07 -20.63 4.09
C SER A 46 4.82 -21.94 3.83
N SER A 47 4.20 -22.85 3.08
CA SER A 47 4.86 -24.05 2.53
C SER A 47 5.65 -23.76 1.26
N ILE A 48 6.03 -22.49 1.02
CA ILE A 48 6.76 -22.05 -0.18
C ILE A 48 8.07 -22.84 -0.34
N GLY A 49 8.71 -23.24 0.76
CA GLY A 49 9.92 -24.07 0.74
C GLY A 49 9.71 -25.52 0.30
N GLU A 50 8.46 -26.00 0.27
CA GLU A 50 8.08 -27.37 -0.13
C GLU A 50 7.59 -27.44 -1.59
N LEU A 51 7.59 -26.31 -2.32
CA LEU A 51 7.15 -26.29 -3.71
C LEU A 51 8.13 -27.11 -4.58
N PRO A 52 7.64 -28.07 -5.39
CA PRO A 52 8.47 -28.86 -6.29
C PRO A 52 8.93 -28.01 -7.49
N LEU A 53 10.02 -27.26 -7.30
CA LEU A 53 10.57 -26.32 -8.29
C LEU A 53 11.37 -27.01 -9.42
N GLY A 54 11.58 -28.33 -9.34
CA GLY A 54 12.38 -29.10 -10.29
C GLY A 54 11.67 -29.42 -11.62
N VAL A 55 10.36 -29.21 -11.72
CA VAL A 55 9.57 -29.50 -12.92
C VAL A 55 9.36 -28.21 -13.74
N PRO A 56 9.83 -28.14 -15.01
CA PRO A 56 9.52 -27.02 -15.88
C PRO A 56 7.99 -26.93 -16.11
N ASP A 57 7.42 -25.75 -15.87
CA ASP A 57 6.02 -25.38 -16.13
C ASP A 57 4.97 -25.83 -15.10
N SER A 58 5.39 -26.13 -13.86
CA SER A 58 4.45 -26.29 -12.75
C SER A 58 3.80 -24.96 -12.34
N VAL A 59 2.50 -25.01 -12.03
CA VAL A 59 1.72 -23.92 -11.43
C VAL A 59 2.40 -23.38 -10.16
N ASP A 60 3.23 -24.20 -9.51
CA ASP A 60 3.97 -23.90 -8.30
C ASP A 60 5.08 -22.86 -8.51
N ARG A 61 5.75 -22.87 -9.66
CA ARG A 61 6.73 -21.83 -10.01
C ARG A 61 6.05 -20.47 -10.25
N ALA A 62 4.82 -20.48 -10.78
CA ALA A 62 4.02 -19.26 -10.91
C ALA A 62 3.55 -18.74 -9.54
N ARG A 63 3.18 -19.61 -8.61
CA ARG A 63 2.85 -19.24 -7.22
C ARG A 63 4.02 -18.54 -6.53
N LEU A 64 5.24 -19.03 -6.67
CA LEU A 64 6.41 -18.36 -6.09
C LEU A 64 6.53 -16.90 -6.56
N TRP A 65 6.40 -16.66 -7.87
CA TRP A 65 6.43 -15.29 -8.41
C TRP A 65 5.26 -14.43 -7.94
N VAL A 66 4.05 -15.00 -7.84
CA VAL A 66 2.87 -14.31 -7.29
C VAL A 66 3.07 -13.95 -5.81
N ALA A 67 3.64 -14.84 -5.02
CA ALA A 67 3.96 -14.57 -3.62
C ALA A 67 4.98 -13.43 -3.50
N VAL A 68 6.09 -13.50 -4.22
CA VAL A 68 7.15 -12.46 -4.17
C VAL A 68 6.60 -11.11 -4.62
N THR A 69 5.86 -11.06 -5.72
CA THR A 69 5.29 -9.81 -6.23
C THR A 69 4.18 -9.26 -5.34
N GLY A 70 3.31 -10.12 -4.80
CA GLY A 70 2.28 -9.73 -3.84
C GLY A 70 2.86 -9.13 -2.55
N ALA A 71 3.93 -9.75 -2.03
CA ALA A 71 4.66 -9.24 -0.87
C ALA A 71 5.34 -7.89 -1.15
N ALA A 72 6.03 -7.77 -2.29
CA ALA A 72 6.68 -6.52 -2.69
C ALA A 72 5.66 -5.38 -2.90
N ALA A 73 4.51 -5.67 -3.52
CA ALA A 73 3.44 -4.71 -3.72
C ALA A 73 2.82 -4.25 -2.39
N GLY A 74 2.55 -5.17 -1.46
CA GLY A 74 2.02 -4.82 -0.14
C GLY A 74 2.99 -3.97 0.69
N LEU A 75 4.29 -4.26 0.67
CA LEU A 75 5.28 -3.41 1.37
C LEU A 75 5.44 -2.04 0.71
N SER A 76 5.50 -2.00 -0.62
CA SER A 76 5.67 -0.74 -1.38
C SER A 76 4.48 0.20 -1.20
N THR A 77 3.26 -0.34 -1.14
CA THR A 77 2.05 0.46 -0.89
C THR A 77 2.01 1.06 0.52
N VAL A 78 2.53 0.35 1.53
CA VAL A 78 2.69 0.91 2.89
C VAL A 78 3.66 2.08 2.90
N VAL A 79 4.84 1.94 2.27
CA VAL A 79 5.83 3.03 2.17
C VAL A 79 5.23 4.23 1.42
N TYR A 80 4.52 3.98 0.33
CA TYR A 80 3.83 5.03 -0.44
C TYR A 80 2.76 5.75 0.38
N ALA A 81 1.99 5.02 1.19
CA ALA A 81 0.97 5.60 2.05
C ALA A 81 1.59 6.50 3.13
N ILE A 82 2.68 6.06 3.77
CA ILE A 82 3.44 6.87 4.73
C ILE A 82 3.97 8.13 4.07
N TRP A 83 4.63 8.01 2.92
CA TRP A 83 5.15 9.17 2.17
C TRP A 83 4.04 10.16 1.82
N THR A 84 2.90 9.66 1.34
CA THR A 84 1.73 10.50 1.01
C THR A 84 1.17 11.20 2.25
N ALA A 85 1.13 10.53 3.40
CA ALA A 85 0.68 11.13 4.64
C ALA A 85 1.63 12.23 5.15
N VAL A 86 2.95 12.02 5.04
CA VAL A 86 3.96 13.04 5.39
C VAL A 86 3.77 14.30 4.56
N GLN A 87 3.46 14.17 3.26
CA GLN A 87 3.19 15.31 2.38
C GLN A 87 1.97 16.13 2.81
N ILE A 88 1.00 15.55 3.54
CA ILE A 88 -0.17 16.28 4.08
C ILE A 88 0.24 17.10 5.32
N LEU A 89 1.22 16.61 6.08
CA LEU A 89 1.67 17.26 7.32
C LEU A 89 2.56 18.48 7.08
N LEU A 90 3.09 18.63 5.86
CA LEU A 90 3.85 19.81 5.46
C LEU A 90 2.89 20.96 5.15
N PRO A 91 2.88 22.05 5.94
CA PRO A 91 1.99 23.17 5.71
C PRO A 91 2.33 23.85 4.38
N LYS A 92 1.32 24.06 3.53
CA LYS A 92 1.44 24.87 2.32
C LYS A 92 0.73 26.20 2.56
N LEU A 93 1.50 27.22 2.91
CA LEU A 93 0.98 28.59 2.95
C LEU A 93 0.75 29.07 1.53
N VAL A 94 -0.39 29.72 1.30
CA VAL A 94 -0.73 30.34 0.02
C VAL A 94 -0.81 31.84 0.23
N LEU A 95 0.12 32.56 -0.36
CA LEU A 95 0.17 34.01 -0.31
C LEU A 95 -0.73 34.61 -1.41
N VAL A 96 -1.09 35.89 -1.27
CA VAL A 96 -1.84 36.60 -2.32
C VAL A 96 -1.08 36.61 -3.66
N SER A 97 0.26 36.67 -3.62
CA SER A 97 1.11 36.59 -4.81
C SER A 97 1.02 35.23 -5.52
N ASP A 98 0.95 34.12 -4.78
CA ASP A 98 0.75 32.78 -5.34
C ASP A 98 -0.63 32.67 -5.99
N LEU A 99 -1.64 33.26 -5.33
CA LEU A 99 -3.00 33.30 -5.83
C LEU A 99 -3.11 34.12 -7.12
N ASP A 100 -2.39 35.24 -7.23
CA ASP A 100 -2.33 36.07 -8.43
C ASP A 100 -1.65 35.36 -9.60
N ALA A 101 -0.49 34.73 -9.36
CA ALA A 101 0.18 33.91 -10.36
C ALA A 101 -0.75 32.80 -10.89
N ALA A 102 -1.51 32.18 -9.99
CA ALA A 102 -2.53 31.20 -10.32
C ALA A 102 -3.79 31.79 -10.99
N TRP A 103 -4.09 33.08 -10.78
CA TRP A 103 -5.28 33.76 -11.29
C TRP A 103 -5.27 33.86 -12.81
N THR A 104 -4.09 34.14 -13.37
CA THR A 104 -3.85 34.31 -14.81
C THR A 104 -3.51 32.98 -15.50
N GLN A 105 -2.83 32.05 -14.83
CA GLN A 105 -2.47 30.75 -15.38
C GLN A 105 -3.56 29.68 -15.20
N ARG A 106 -4.07 29.16 -16.31
CA ARG A 106 -5.13 28.11 -16.37
C ARG A 106 -4.69 26.70 -15.94
N ARG A 107 -3.46 26.51 -15.41
CA ARG A 107 -2.84 25.20 -15.11
C ARG A 107 -2.16 25.14 -13.73
N SER A 108 -2.54 25.98 -12.78
CA SER A 108 -1.96 25.95 -11.44
C SER A 108 -2.61 24.88 -10.54
N GLU A 109 -1.83 24.34 -9.59
CA GLU A 109 -2.36 23.47 -8.51
C GLU A 109 -3.46 24.17 -7.67
N LEU A 110 -3.53 25.49 -7.75
CA LEU A 110 -4.48 26.37 -7.05
C LEU A 110 -5.77 26.63 -7.85
N THR A 111 -6.01 25.95 -8.98
CA THR A 111 -7.21 26.19 -9.81
C THR A 111 -8.53 26.12 -9.01
N THR A 112 -8.62 25.18 -8.06
CA THR A 112 -9.82 25.06 -7.19
C THR A 112 -9.97 26.24 -6.22
N VAL A 113 -8.84 26.78 -5.76
CA VAL A 113 -8.79 27.96 -4.87
C VAL A 113 -9.19 29.21 -5.65
N VAL A 114 -8.62 29.43 -6.84
CA VAL A 114 -8.99 30.53 -7.73
C VAL A 114 -10.48 30.52 -8.05
N GLU A 115 -11.04 29.35 -8.36
CA GLU A 115 -12.47 29.18 -8.62
C GLU A 115 -13.33 29.48 -7.39
N HIS A 116 -12.87 29.13 -6.18
CA HIS A 116 -13.54 29.51 -4.94
C HIS A 116 -13.67 31.04 -4.82
N PHE A 117 -12.58 31.78 -5.04
CA PHE A 117 -12.60 33.24 -4.98
C PHE A 117 -13.43 33.88 -6.10
N ARG A 118 -13.40 33.33 -7.32
CA ARG A 118 -14.29 33.79 -8.42
C ARG A 118 -15.77 33.64 -8.08
N ARG A 119 -16.15 32.57 -7.38
CA ARG A 119 -17.54 32.35 -6.92
C ARG A 119 -17.92 33.18 -5.70
N ASN A 120 -16.93 33.70 -4.97
CA ASN A 120 -17.14 34.50 -3.77
C ASN A 120 -16.53 35.90 -3.95
N PRO A 121 -17.14 36.76 -4.80
CA PRO A 121 -16.57 38.07 -5.16
C PRO A 121 -16.44 39.02 -3.97
N LYS A 122 -17.09 38.72 -2.83
CA LYS A 122 -16.98 39.49 -1.58
C LYS A 122 -15.54 39.73 -1.12
N TYR A 123 -14.64 38.77 -1.36
CA TYR A 123 -13.24 38.88 -0.95
C TYR A 123 -12.44 39.88 -1.82
N LEU A 124 -12.85 40.06 -3.07
CA LEU A 124 -12.21 40.97 -4.03
C LEU A 124 -13.06 42.22 -4.28
N GLN A 125 -13.97 42.61 -3.38
CA GLN A 125 -14.80 43.80 -3.59
C GLN A 125 -13.93 45.05 -3.80
N GLY A 126 -14.19 45.76 -4.89
CA GLY A 126 -13.41 46.93 -5.31
C GLY A 126 -12.16 46.61 -6.14
N PHE A 127 -11.87 45.33 -6.40
CA PHE A 127 -10.67 44.88 -7.10
C PHE A 127 -11.01 43.84 -8.17
N SER A 128 -10.26 43.82 -9.27
CA SER A 128 -10.44 42.87 -10.37
C SER A 128 -9.60 41.61 -10.17
N THR A 129 -8.44 41.77 -9.54
CA THR A 129 -7.49 40.68 -9.25
C THR A 129 -6.99 40.74 -7.80
N PRO A 130 -6.46 39.62 -7.26
CA PRO A 130 -5.78 39.64 -5.98
C PRO A 130 -4.56 40.58 -5.95
N ALA A 131 -3.82 40.73 -7.06
CA ALA A 131 -2.69 41.65 -7.15
C ALA A 131 -3.10 43.12 -6.95
N ASP A 132 -4.29 43.51 -7.41
CA ASP A 132 -4.75 44.91 -7.28
C ASP A 132 -4.80 45.35 -5.80
N ILE A 133 -5.05 44.41 -4.87
CA ILE A 133 -5.08 44.66 -3.42
C ILE A 133 -3.68 44.98 -2.89
N ILE A 134 -2.67 44.22 -3.35
CA ILE A 134 -1.27 44.45 -3.00
C ILE A 134 -0.83 45.81 -3.55
N THR A 135 -1.14 46.11 -4.82
CA THR A 135 -0.80 47.39 -5.44
C THR A 135 -1.44 48.56 -4.72
N ALA A 136 -2.75 48.49 -4.40
CA ALA A 136 -3.43 49.54 -3.65
C ALA A 136 -2.80 49.78 -2.27
N ARG A 137 -2.39 48.70 -1.58
CA ARG A 137 -1.69 48.81 -0.30
C ARG A 137 -0.33 49.49 -0.44
N GLU A 138 0.45 49.13 -1.45
CA GLU A 138 1.77 49.73 -1.72
C GLU A 138 1.65 51.22 -2.05
N GLU A 139 0.63 51.62 -2.81
CA GLU A 139 0.33 53.02 -3.11
C GLU A 139 0.00 53.83 -1.85
N LEU A 140 -0.83 53.30 -0.94
CA LEU A 140 -1.14 53.96 0.34
C LEU A 140 0.11 54.09 1.22
N ILE A 141 0.96 53.07 1.27
CA ILE A 141 2.23 53.11 2.02
C ILE A 141 3.18 54.16 1.43
N ALA A 142 3.26 54.26 0.10
CA ALA A 142 4.07 55.26 -0.58
C ALA A 142 3.58 56.68 -0.24
N ALA A 143 2.28 56.94 -0.35
CA ALA A 143 1.66 58.22 0.00
C ALA A 143 1.84 58.59 1.48
N GLN A 144 1.80 57.59 2.38
CA GLN A 144 2.00 57.81 3.81
C GLN A 144 3.43 58.25 4.16
N ARG A 145 4.42 57.79 3.37
CA ARG A 145 5.85 58.10 3.55
C ARG A 145 6.27 59.43 2.92
N GLU A 146 5.40 60.07 2.14
CA GLU A 146 5.73 61.36 1.54
C GLU A 146 5.90 62.45 2.61
N PRO A 147 6.99 63.24 2.55
CA PRO A 147 7.26 64.28 3.55
C PRO A 147 6.18 65.37 3.63
N SER A 148 5.46 65.59 2.53
CA SER A 148 4.39 66.60 2.40
C SER A 148 3.05 66.16 2.98
N THR A 149 2.90 64.90 3.38
CA THR A 149 1.63 64.35 3.86
C THR A 149 1.33 64.84 5.27
N ALA A 150 0.20 65.53 5.45
CA ALA A 150 -0.26 66.04 6.73
C ALA A 150 -0.58 64.91 7.73
N ASP A 151 -0.49 65.18 9.03
CA ASP A 151 -0.64 64.17 10.10
C ASP A 151 -2.03 63.54 10.15
N ASP A 152 -3.08 64.31 9.89
CA ASP A 152 -4.47 63.85 9.82
C ASP A 152 -4.68 62.90 8.63
N VAL A 153 -4.15 63.26 7.46
CA VAL A 153 -4.12 62.41 6.26
C VAL A 153 -3.31 61.14 6.53
N ARG A 154 -2.16 61.24 7.20
CA ARG A 154 -1.33 60.08 7.55
C ARG A 154 -2.08 59.07 8.43
N THR A 155 -2.93 59.57 9.32
CA THR A 155 -3.79 58.75 10.18
C THR A 155 -4.90 58.05 9.38
N GLN A 156 -5.52 58.74 8.43
CA GLN A 156 -6.50 58.13 7.52
C GLN A 156 -5.87 57.07 6.61
N LEU A 157 -4.68 57.34 6.05
CA LEU A 157 -3.91 56.37 5.26
C LEU A 157 -3.54 55.15 6.10
N ALA A 158 -3.15 55.33 7.36
CA ALA A 158 -2.87 54.22 8.28
C ALA A 158 -4.10 53.30 8.47
N ALA A 159 -5.29 53.89 8.64
CA ALA A 159 -6.52 53.12 8.76
C ALA A 159 -6.85 52.35 7.48
N GLY A 160 -6.63 52.96 6.30
CA GLY A 160 -6.80 52.29 5.01
C GLY A 160 -5.80 51.14 4.78
N ILE A 161 -4.53 51.32 5.18
CA ILE A 161 -3.52 50.26 5.12
C ILE A 161 -3.92 49.09 6.02
N ALA A 162 -4.40 49.37 7.23
CA ALA A 162 -4.85 48.34 8.16
C ALA A 162 -6.05 47.54 7.64
N ASP A 163 -7.02 48.20 7.00
CA ASP A 163 -8.15 47.52 6.33
C ASP A 163 -7.67 46.58 5.20
N LEU A 164 -6.73 47.04 4.37
CA LEU A 164 -6.15 46.21 3.32
C LEU A 164 -5.33 45.04 3.89
N ASP A 165 -4.58 45.24 4.97
CA ASP A 165 -3.83 44.18 5.67
C ASP A 165 -4.75 43.10 6.24
N GLU A 166 -5.89 43.50 6.85
CA GLU A 166 -6.91 42.55 7.33
C GLU A 166 -7.49 41.73 6.17
N ARG A 167 -7.80 42.39 5.05
CA ARG A 167 -8.32 41.72 3.85
C ARG A 167 -7.33 40.76 3.20
N ILE A 168 -6.06 41.16 3.09
CA ILE A 168 -4.98 40.30 2.59
C ILE A 168 -4.89 39.05 3.45
N THR A 169 -4.83 39.23 4.77
CA THR A 169 -4.74 38.12 5.73
C THR A 169 -5.94 37.17 5.61
N ALA A 170 -7.16 37.71 5.47
CA ALA A 170 -8.37 36.91 5.28
C ALA A 170 -8.36 36.12 3.96
N ILE A 171 -7.81 36.69 2.88
CA ILE A 171 -7.62 36.00 1.59
C ILE A 171 -6.60 34.89 1.75
N GLU A 172 -5.44 35.14 2.36
CA GLU A 172 -4.38 34.15 2.54
C GLU A 172 -4.82 32.97 3.41
N ASP A 173 -5.51 33.23 4.52
CA ASP A 173 -6.07 32.18 5.38
C ASP A 173 -7.10 31.34 4.63
N THR A 174 -8.03 31.99 3.93
CA THR A 174 -9.06 31.29 3.13
C THR A 174 -8.43 30.48 1.98
N ALA A 175 -7.42 31.04 1.31
CA ALA A 175 -6.71 30.38 0.22
C ALA A 175 -5.94 29.15 0.72
N THR A 176 -5.24 29.30 1.84
CA THR A 176 -4.51 28.23 2.52
C THR A 176 -5.48 27.13 2.98
N HIS A 177 -6.62 27.50 3.55
CA HIS A 177 -7.66 26.56 3.97
C HIS A 177 -8.21 25.72 2.79
N GLU A 178 -8.58 26.37 1.69
CA GLU A 178 -9.13 25.65 0.53
C GLU A 178 -8.05 24.80 -0.18
N ALA A 179 -6.81 25.28 -0.22
CA ALA A 179 -5.67 24.51 -0.73
C ALA A 179 -5.44 23.24 0.11
N LEU A 180 -5.41 23.37 1.43
CA LEU A 180 -5.25 22.26 2.37
C LEU A 180 -6.38 21.24 2.22
N LYS A 181 -7.63 21.70 2.16
CA LYS A 181 -8.81 20.85 1.94
C LYS A 181 -8.74 20.10 0.62
N ASN A 182 -8.27 20.75 -0.45
CA ASN A 182 -8.10 20.11 -1.74
C ASN A 182 -6.97 19.07 -1.72
N GLN A 183 -5.83 19.40 -1.10
CA GLN A 183 -4.71 18.48 -0.90
C GLN A 183 -5.13 17.24 -0.11
N PHE A 184 -5.88 17.42 0.98
CA PHE A 184 -6.40 16.32 1.78
C PHE A 184 -7.31 15.39 0.97
N ARG A 185 -8.25 15.93 0.17
CA ARG A 185 -9.11 15.11 -0.70
C ARG A 185 -8.31 14.29 -1.72
N HIS A 186 -7.29 14.88 -2.33
CA HIS A 186 -6.43 14.18 -3.29
C HIS A 186 -5.61 13.09 -2.60
N ALA A 187 -5.06 13.40 -1.43
CA ALA A 187 -4.30 12.44 -0.65
C ALA A 187 -5.19 11.28 -0.18
N LEU A 188 -6.41 11.55 0.29
CA LEU A 188 -7.37 10.51 0.70
C LEU A 188 -7.71 9.56 -0.46
N ARG A 189 -7.93 10.09 -1.68
CA ARG A 189 -8.16 9.24 -2.87
C ARG A 189 -6.96 8.36 -3.19
N LYS A 190 -5.75 8.92 -3.14
CA LYS A 190 -4.50 8.16 -3.36
C LYS A 190 -4.32 7.07 -2.31
N LEU A 191 -4.61 7.37 -1.04
CA LEU A 191 -4.56 6.40 0.06
C LEU A 191 -5.59 5.29 -0.13
N MET A 192 -6.84 5.61 -0.48
CA MET A 192 -7.87 4.60 -0.75
C MET A 192 -7.47 3.66 -1.89
N LEU A 193 -6.89 4.21 -2.97
CA LEU A 193 -6.35 3.40 -4.07
C LEU A 193 -5.17 2.52 -3.60
N ALA A 194 -4.24 3.08 -2.83
CA ALA A 194 -3.10 2.35 -2.28
C ALA A 194 -3.56 1.21 -1.36
N THR A 195 -4.58 1.42 -0.53
CA THR A 195 -5.17 0.37 0.32
C THR A 195 -5.81 -0.74 -0.51
N ALA A 196 -6.51 -0.41 -1.59
CA ALA A 196 -7.07 -1.42 -2.49
C ALA A 196 -5.97 -2.26 -3.16
N VAL A 197 -4.90 -1.62 -3.64
CA VAL A 197 -3.74 -2.33 -4.22
C VAL A 197 -3.04 -3.20 -3.17
N ALA A 198 -2.87 -2.69 -1.94
CA ALA A 198 -2.29 -3.46 -0.84
C ALA A 198 -3.14 -4.71 -0.53
N ALA A 199 -4.46 -4.56 -0.44
CA ALA A 199 -5.37 -5.67 -0.20
C ALA A 199 -5.28 -6.75 -1.29
N ILE A 200 -5.25 -6.34 -2.57
CA ILE A 200 -5.06 -7.27 -3.69
C ILE A 200 -3.71 -7.99 -3.59
N GLY A 201 -2.63 -7.26 -3.28
CA GLY A 201 -1.30 -7.84 -3.10
C GLY A 201 -1.23 -8.85 -1.95
N ILE A 202 -1.87 -8.54 -0.81
CA ILE A 202 -1.95 -9.43 0.35
C ILE A 202 -2.77 -10.68 0.02
N VAL A 203 -3.91 -10.54 -0.67
CA VAL A 203 -4.75 -11.69 -1.08
C VAL A 203 -3.99 -12.58 -2.07
N ALA A 204 -3.32 -11.99 -3.05
CA ALA A 204 -2.49 -12.73 -4.00
C ALA A 204 -1.35 -13.48 -3.30
N PHE A 205 -0.66 -12.80 -2.37
CA PHE A 205 0.37 -13.42 -1.53
C PHE A 205 -0.20 -14.60 -0.72
N ALA A 206 -1.31 -14.40 -0.01
CA ALA A 206 -1.91 -15.43 0.83
C ALA A 206 -2.33 -16.67 0.02
N TRP A 207 -2.92 -16.46 -1.16
CA TRP A 207 -3.27 -17.55 -2.08
C TRP A 207 -2.03 -18.31 -2.57
N ALA A 208 -0.97 -17.60 -2.93
CA ALA A 208 0.24 -18.21 -3.44
C ALA A 208 1.06 -18.92 -2.35
N ALA A 209 1.08 -18.36 -1.14
CA ALA A 209 1.79 -18.89 0.01
C ALA A 209 1.10 -20.10 0.67
N ASN A 210 -0.19 -20.32 0.37
CA ASN A 210 -0.98 -21.43 0.89
C ASN A 210 -1.54 -22.29 -0.26
N PRO A 211 -0.69 -23.08 -0.95
CA PRO A 211 -1.16 -24.00 -1.96
C PRO A 211 -2.13 -25.03 -1.34
N PRO A 212 -3.12 -25.52 -2.11
CA PRO A 212 -3.99 -26.60 -1.63
C PRO A 212 -3.15 -27.84 -1.34
N ALA A 213 -3.54 -28.59 -0.30
CA ALA A 213 -2.88 -29.84 0.03
C ALA A 213 -2.89 -30.78 -1.19
N VAL A 214 -1.74 -31.40 -1.47
CA VAL A 214 -1.63 -32.48 -2.45
C VAL A 214 -2.57 -33.60 -1.99
N GLN A 215 -3.60 -33.88 -2.77
CA GLN A 215 -4.48 -35.01 -2.52
C GLN A 215 -3.87 -36.23 -3.18
N PRO A 216 -3.68 -37.35 -2.45
CA PRO A 216 -3.13 -38.55 -3.03
C PRO A 216 -3.99 -39.02 -4.20
N THR A 217 -3.35 -39.37 -5.31
CA THR A 217 -4.05 -39.85 -6.51
C THR A 217 -4.82 -41.13 -6.25
N ALA A 218 -4.34 -41.95 -5.29
CA ALA A 218 -5.03 -43.13 -4.80
C ALA A 218 -4.64 -43.44 -3.33
N ASP A 219 -5.59 -43.99 -2.58
CA ASP A 219 -5.32 -44.61 -1.28
C ASP A 219 -5.18 -46.12 -1.46
N LEU A 220 -3.94 -46.61 -1.43
CA LEU A 220 -3.53 -47.99 -1.72
C LEU A 220 -2.83 -48.61 -0.49
N ARG A 221 -3.09 -48.08 0.71
CA ARG A 221 -2.48 -48.60 1.95
C ARG A 221 -2.92 -50.03 2.18
N ASN A 222 -1.97 -50.90 2.53
CA ASN A 222 -2.18 -52.35 2.70
C ASN A 222 -2.64 -53.08 1.41
N ALA A 223 -2.58 -52.44 0.24
CA ALA A 223 -2.89 -53.11 -1.02
C ALA A 223 -1.85 -54.19 -1.31
N ARG A 224 -2.29 -55.27 -1.98
CA ARG A 224 -1.42 -56.37 -2.39
C ARG A 224 -1.24 -56.34 -3.89
N PHE A 225 -0.04 -55.99 -4.32
CA PHE A 225 0.44 -55.96 -5.71
C PHE A 225 1.37 -57.13 -6.01
N VAL A 226 1.14 -58.27 -5.35
CA VAL A 226 1.99 -59.46 -5.52
C VAL A 226 1.93 -59.93 -6.98
N ASP A 227 3.10 -60.15 -7.59
CA ASP A 227 3.28 -60.52 -9.00
C ASP A 227 2.69 -59.50 -10.02
N ALA A 228 2.44 -58.25 -9.61
CA ALA A 228 1.83 -57.24 -10.47
C ALA A 228 2.80 -56.66 -11.52
N TYR A 229 2.29 -56.42 -12.74
CA TYR A 229 3.00 -55.68 -13.79
C TYR A 229 2.57 -54.22 -13.76
N LEU A 230 3.45 -53.34 -13.27
CA LEU A 230 3.21 -51.92 -13.04
C LEU A 230 4.25 -51.04 -13.77
N ARG A 231 4.75 -51.52 -14.91
CA ARG A 231 5.70 -50.76 -15.72
C ARG A 231 5.10 -49.45 -16.18
N ASP A 232 5.87 -48.39 -16.11
CA ASP A 232 5.48 -47.02 -16.50
C ASP A 232 4.19 -46.53 -15.79
N ALA A 233 3.82 -47.11 -14.65
CA ALA A 233 2.63 -46.72 -13.90
C ALA A 233 2.82 -45.35 -13.24
N ASP A 234 1.79 -44.50 -13.32
CA ASP A 234 1.71 -43.26 -12.56
C ASP A 234 1.15 -43.54 -11.17
N LEU A 235 2.04 -43.58 -10.17
CA LEU A 235 1.73 -43.76 -8.76
C LEU A 235 2.12 -42.51 -7.94
N ARG A 236 2.22 -41.35 -8.59
CA ARG A 236 2.56 -40.08 -7.94
C ARG A 236 1.59 -39.76 -6.83
N ASP A 237 2.12 -39.30 -5.69
CA ASP A 237 1.37 -38.95 -4.49
C ASP A 237 0.50 -40.07 -3.91
N ALA A 238 0.60 -41.32 -4.38
CA ALA A 238 -0.23 -42.42 -3.89
C ALA A 238 0.13 -42.78 -2.44
N LYS A 239 -0.88 -43.16 -1.64
CA LYS A 239 -0.62 -43.70 -0.30
C LYS A 239 -0.38 -45.19 -0.36
N LEU A 240 0.88 -45.61 -0.25
CA LEU A 240 1.30 -47.00 -0.35
C LEU A 240 1.74 -47.58 0.99
N ASP A 241 1.54 -46.89 2.12
CA ASP A 241 1.96 -47.40 3.42
C ASP A 241 1.45 -48.83 3.67
N HIS A 242 2.37 -49.72 4.03
CA HIS A 242 2.12 -51.16 4.22
C HIS A 242 1.64 -51.95 2.99
N ALA A 243 1.76 -51.40 1.78
CA ALA A 243 1.51 -52.16 0.56
C ALA A 243 2.54 -53.29 0.37
N ASP A 244 2.13 -54.35 -0.33
CA ASP A 244 2.96 -55.51 -0.64
C ASP A 244 3.24 -55.58 -2.15
N PHE A 245 4.48 -55.32 -2.55
CA PHE A 245 4.95 -55.38 -3.93
C PHE A 245 5.80 -56.63 -4.21
N THR A 246 5.62 -57.70 -3.45
CA THR A 246 6.39 -58.94 -3.64
C THR A 246 6.30 -59.43 -5.09
N ASN A 247 7.44 -59.64 -5.76
CA ASN A 247 7.54 -60.03 -7.18
C ASN A 247 6.93 -59.05 -8.20
N ALA A 248 6.60 -57.82 -7.81
CA ALA A 248 6.06 -56.83 -8.74
C ALA A 248 7.16 -56.24 -9.65
N ASP A 249 6.75 -55.75 -10.82
CA ASP A 249 7.62 -55.06 -11.76
C ASP A 249 7.19 -53.59 -11.91
N LEU A 250 7.97 -52.67 -11.35
CA LEU A 250 7.74 -51.23 -11.37
C LEU A 250 8.64 -50.50 -12.37
N THR A 251 9.26 -51.18 -13.33
CA THR A 251 10.20 -50.54 -14.28
C THR A 251 9.57 -49.30 -14.91
N GLY A 252 10.17 -48.12 -14.72
CA GLY A 252 9.68 -46.85 -15.26
C GLY A 252 8.48 -46.22 -14.52
N ALA A 253 7.97 -46.81 -13.44
CA ALA A 253 6.89 -46.24 -12.65
C ALA A 253 7.32 -44.94 -11.94
N ASP A 254 6.44 -43.94 -11.91
CA ASP A 254 6.67 -42.68 -11.20
C ASP A 254 6.03 -42.75 -9.82
N LEU A 255 6.87 -42.71 -8.77
CA LEU A 255 6.44 -42.74 -7.37
C LEU A 255 6.74 -41.41 -6.67
N THR A 256 6.95 -40.32 -7.42
CA THR A 256 7.19 -38.98 -6.87
C THR A 256 6.09 -38.63 -5.87
N GLY A 257 6.48 -38.33 -4.62
CA GLY A 257 5.54 -37.92 -3.57
C GLY A 257 4.74 -39.05 -2.91
N ALA A 258 4.89 -40.31 -3.32
CA ALA A 258 4.16 -41.43 -2.73
C ALA A 258 4.61 -41.73 -1.28
N SER A 259 3.66 -42.07 -0.39
CA SER A 259 4.00 -42.52 0.97
C SER A 259 4.30 -44.02 0.98
N ILE A 260 5.52 -44.41 1.33
CA ILE A 260 6.02 -45.79 1.25
C ILE A 260 6.38 -46.39 2.63
N GLY A 261 5.76 -45.89 3.70
CA GLY A 261 6.04 -46.35 5.06
C GLY A 261 5.68 -47.81 5.25
N GLY A 262 6.68 -48.65 5.56
CA GLY A 262 6.45 -50.08 5.84
C GLY A 262 6.02 -50.91 4.63
N VAL A 263 6.27 -50.45 3.41
CA VAL A 263 6.07 -51.23 2.19
C VAL A 263 6.96 -52.47 2.18
N VAL A 264 6.44 -53.59 1.67
CA VAL A 264 7.19 -54.82 1.46
C VAL A 264 7.75 -54.84 0.04
N TRP A 265 9.08 -54.76 -0.06
CA TRP A 265 9.84 -54.88 -1.31
C TRP A 265 10.63 -56.19 -1.32
N ARG A 266 10.00 -57.27 -1.77
CA ARG A 266 10.65 -58.58 -1.88
C ARG A 266 10.65 -59.03 -3.33
N ASN A 267 11.83 -59.23 -3.90
CA ASN A 267 12.00 -59.57 -5.30
C ASN A 267 11.22 -58.61 -6.25
N THR A 268 11.14 -57.32 -5.88
CA THR A 268 10.46 -56.29 -6.66
C THR A 268 11.46 -55.67 -7.63
N ILE A 269 11.10 -55.49 -8.91
CA ILE A 269 11.90 -54.67 -9.83
C ILE A 269 11.53 -53.21 -9.59
N CYS A 270 12.50 -52.40 -9.13
CA CYS A 270 12.36 -50.98 -8.83
C CYS A 270 12.21 -50.14 -10.11
N PRO A 271 11.78 -48.86 -10.00
CA PRO A 271 11.62 -47.98 -11.16
C PRO A 271 12.82 -47.84 -12.08
N ASP A 272 14.04 -47.86 -11.54
CA ASP A 272 15.28 -47.82 -12.31
C ASP A 272 15.70 -49.16 -12.94
N GLY A 273 14.91 -50.21 -12.74
CA GLY A 273 15.15 -51.57 -13.23
C GLY A 273 16.01 -52.45 -12.33
N THR A 274 16.48 -51.95 -11.18
CA THR A 274 17.22 -52.77 -10.20
C THR A 274 16.28 -53.65 -9.37
N ASN A 275 16.76 -54.76 -8.81
CA ASN A 275 15.95 -55.62 -7.94
C ASN A 275 16.08 -55.20 -6.47
N SER A 276 14.96 -55.08 -5.76
CA SER A 276 14.92 -54.70 -4.34
C SER A 276 15.75 -55.62 -3.45
N ASP A 277 15.86 -56.92 -3.77
CA ASP A 277 16.62 -57.88 -2.98
C ASP A 277 18.13 -57.63 -3.03
N ASP A 278 18.62 -57.03 -4.11
CA ASP A 278 20.01 -56.56 -4.22
C ASP A 278 20.23 -55.22 -3.49
N ASN A 279 19.13 -54.51 -3.15
CA ASN A 279 19.11 -53.17 -2.57
C ASN A 279 18.63 -53.16 -1.11
N ARG A 280 19.01 -54.16 -0.31
CA ARG A 280 18.60 -54.32 1.11
C ARG A 280 17.08 -54.43 1.29
N HIS A 281 16.39 -55.08 0.36
CA HIS A 281 14.94 -55.25 0.34
C HIS A 281 14.18 -53.92 0.37
N THR A 282 14.63 -52.94 -0.43
CA THR A 282 13.93 -51.66 -0.59
C THR A 282 14.16 -51.03 -1.96
N CYS A 283 13.15 -50.34 -2.47
CA CYS A 283 13.26 -49.47 -3.65
C CYS A 283 13.41 -47.98 -3.29
N ALA A 284 13.47 -47.60 -2.01
CA ALA A 284 13.38 -46.19 -1.58
C ALA A 284 14.48 -45.26 -2.15
N GLY A 285 15.67 -45.78 -2.47
CA GLY A 285 16.75 -45.04 -3.13
C GLY A 285 16.72 -45.06 -4.66
N HIS A 286 15.71 -45.74 -5.23
CA HIS A 286 15.57 -46.08 -6.65
C HIS A 286 14.21 -45.65 -7.20
N LEU A 287 13.50 -44.78 -6.47
CA LEU A 287 12.25 -44.18 -6.91
C LEU A 287 12.57 -42.97 -7.80
N SER A 288 11.99 -42.94 -9.00
CA SER A 288 11.97 -41.77 -9.88
C SER A 288 10.74 -40.90 -9.62
#